data_AF-A0A6N3E0A2-F1
#
_entry.id   AF-A0A6N3E0A2-F1
#
_cell.length_a   1.000
_cell.length_b   1.000
_cell.length_c   1.000
_cell.angle_alpha   90.00
_cell.angle_beta   90.00
_cell.angle_gamma   90.00
#
_symmetry.space_group_name_H-M   'P 1'
#
loop_
_entity.id
_entity.type
_entity.pdbx_description
1 polymer ?
#
loop_
_entity_poly.entity_id
_entity_poly.type
_entity_poly.pdbx_seq_one_letter_code
_entity_poly.pdbx_strand_id
1 'polypeptide(L)'
;MLLSEVINLKEGLELLKEGEFTSLGLAIAECEEKILTFIESEKYISGLSNKITALITTREIGEKLKDKYGIIISESPRYDYFKLHNILSSNEEYKRESFNTTIGEGCKISKLSSISDTNVVIGNNVIIEEFVVIRENTVIGDNSIIRAGVILGGEGYEYKRTDGIIMNVNHCGGVIIGDNVEVQYNSCIDKALYTWDNTIIGNYSKLDDLVHIEHGVKVGERCLIASRSTFGGRTVIGSDSWVGLGAVISNGLVLGNKVSVSLGSVVTKNLKDGEKVSGNFAIDHDKYINFIKKIR
;
A
#
# COMPACT_ATOMS: atom_id res chain seq x y z
N MET A 1 17.41 -10.94 11.07
CA MET A 1 16.83 -11.55 12.28
C MET A 1 16.71 -13.05 12.07
N LEU A 2 17.00 -13.83 13.10
CA LEU A 2 16.80 -15.30 13.12
C LEU A 2 15.39 -15.63 13.60
N LEU A 3 14.83 -16.76 13.16
CA LEU A 3 13.49 -17.16 13.62
C LEU A 3 13.48 -17.48 15.13
N SER A 4 14.56 -18.05 15.66
CA SER A 4 14.73 -18.26 17.11
C SER A 4 14.67 -16.97 17.94
N GLU A 5 15.00 -15.82 17.37
CA GLU A 5 14.92 -14.52 18.06
C GLU A 5 13.48 -14.02 18.12
N VAL A 6 12.71 -14.19 17.04
CA VAL A 6 11.32 -13.69 16.97
C VAL A 6 10.29 -14.58 17.66
N ILE A 7 10.50 -15.90 17.75
CA ILE A 7 9.53 -16.78 18.46
C ILE A 7 9.38 -16.38 19.95
N ASN A 8 10.40 -15.77 20.54
CA ASN A 8 10.35 -15.34 21.95
C ASN A 8 9.56 -14.05 22.15
N LEU A 9 9.26 -13.31 21.07
CA LEU A 9 8.49 -12.08 21.14
C LEU A 9 6.98 -12.32 21.28
N LYS A 10 6.51 -13.53 20.97
CA LYS A 10 5.09 -13.91 21.02
C LYS A 10 4.92 -15.35 21.47
N GLU A 11 4.15 -15.56 22.53
CA GLU A 11 3.74 -16.90 22.99
C GLU A 11 2.96 -17.68 21.91
N GLY A 12 3.06 -19.02 21.93
CA GLY A 12 2.31 -19.90 21.03
C GLY A 12 2.93 -20.08 19.64
N LEU A 13 4.15 -19.60 19.42
CA LEU A 13 4.95 -19.92 18.24
C LEU A 13 5.95 -21.04 18.57
N GLU A 14 6.12 -21.99 17.66
CA GLU A 14 7.13 -23.04 17.77
C GLU A 14 8.11 -22.98 16.59
N LEU A 15 9.40 -23.08 16.87
CA LEU A 15 10.41 -23.19 15.82
C LEU A 15 10.54 -24.64 15.37
N LEU A 16 10.17 -24.92 14.11
CA LEU A 16 10.40 -26.23 13.48
C LEU A 16 11.75 -26.28 12.76
N LYS A 17 12.12 -25.18 12.09
CA LYS A 17 13.37 -25.09 11.32
C LYS A 17 13.90 -23.67 11.37
N GLU A 18 15.17 -23.52 11.74
CA GLU A 18 15.82 -22.21 11.75
C GLU A 18 15.88 -21.59 10.35
N GLY A 19 15.79 -20.27 10.31
CA GLY A 19 15.95 -19.48 9.10
C GLY A 19 16.25 -18.03 9.43
N GLU A 20 16.56 -17.26 8.40
CA GLU A 20 16.82 -15.84 8.53
C GLU A 20 15.89 -15.05 7.61
N PHE A 21 15.53 -13.85 8.06
CA PHE A 21 14.79 -12.88 7.28
C PHE A 21 15.27 -11.47 7.63
N THR A 22 15.05 -10.54 6.72
CA THR A 22 15.34 -9.10 6.91
C THR A 22 14.07 -8.29 7.04
N SER A 23 12.95 -8.74 6.45
CA SER A 23 11.65 -8.10 6.68
C SER A 23 10.46 -9.07 6.56
N LEU A 24 9.29 -8.56 6.91
CA LEU A 24 8.01 -9.25 6.73
C LEU A 24 7.41 -8.83 5.39
N GLY A 25 6.65 -9.72 4.76
CA GLY A 25 6.00 -9.46 3.48
C GLY A 25 4.92 -10.48 3.16
N LEU A 26 4.06 -10.15 2.20
CA LEU A 26 3.08 -11.11 1.69
C LEU A 26 3.76 -12.16 0.79
N ALA A 27 3.07 -13.29 0.57
CA ALA A 27 3.59 -14.42 -0.20
C ALA A 27 4.09 -14.06 -1.62
N ILE A 28 3.49 -13.04 -2.23
CA ILE A 28 3.80 -12.56 -3.59
C ILE A 28 4.70 -11.30 -3.59
N ALA A 29 5.37 -11.01 -2.48
CA ALA A 29 6.22 -9.82 -2.36
C ALA A 29 7.40 -9.89 -3.34
N GLU A 30 7.59 -8.80 -4.09
CA GLU A 30 8.70 -8.59 -5.00
C GLU A 30 9.56 -7.45 -4.45
N CYS A 31 10.68 -7.79 -3.82
CA CYS A 31 11.61 -6.86 -3.21
C CYS A 31 13.03 -7.45 -3.12
N GLU A 32 13.98 -6.69 -2.59
CA GLU A 32 15.37 -7.14 -2.39
C GLU A 32 15.58 -7.84 -1.04
N GLU A 33 14.59 -7.78 -0.15
CA GLU A 33 14.64 -8.35 1.19
C GLU A 33 14.48 -9.88 1.20
N LYS A 34 15.01 -10.50 2.26
CA LYS A 34 14.68 -11.88 2.65
C LYS A 34 13.39 -11.84 3.47
N ILE A 35 12.34 -12.46 2.96
CA ILE A 35 11.00 -12.29 3.51
C ILE A 35 10.59 -13.46 4.41
N LEU A 36 10.12 -13.12 5.61
CA LEU A 36 9.23 -13.95 6.42
C LEU A 36 7.79 -13.65 6.00
N THR A 37 7.06 -14.68 5.56
CA THR A 37 5.63 -14.56 5.25
C THR A 37 4.81 -15.58 6.03
N PHE A 38 3.49 -15.63 5.79
CA PHE A 38 2.63 -16.67 6.32
C PHE A 38 1.81 -17.34 5.22
N ILE A 39 1.49 -18.62 5.41
CA ILE A 39 0.50 -19.34 4.61
C ILE A 39 -0.36 -20.23 5.50
N GLU A 40 -1.62 -20.41 5.13
CA GLU A 40 -2.60 -21.22 5.88
C GLU A 40 -3.18 -22.36 5.04
N SER A 41 -2.76 -22.45 3.77
CA SER A 41 -3.27 -23.43 2.82
C SER A 41 -2.22 -23.72 1.76
N GLU A 42 -2.13 -24.99 1.37
CA GLU A 42 -1.17 -25.45 0.37
C GLU A 42 -1.34 -24.81 -1.00
N LYS A 43 -2.54 -24.32 -1.32
CA LYS A 43 -2.81 -23.61 -2.58
C LYS A 43 -1.93 -22.36 -2.77
N TYR A 44 -1.38 -21.81 -1.69
CA TYR A 44 -0.50 -20.65 -1.73
C TYR A 44 0.97 -21.01 -1.98
N ILE A 45 1.36 -22.29 -1.85
CA ILE A 45 2.76 -22.73 -2.00
C ILE A 45 3.29 -22.39 -3.40
N SER A 46 2.49 -22.61 -4.45
CA SER A 46 2.88 -22.32 -5.83
C SER A 46 3.01 -20.82 -6.13
N GLY A 47 2.47 -19.96 -5.28
CA GLY A 47 2.52 -18.51 -5.44
C GLY A 47 3.61 -17.83 -4.60
N LEU A 48 4.41 -18.58 -3.84
CA LEU A 48 5.51 -18.02 -3.06
C LEU A 48 6.58 -17.46 -3.99
N SER A 49 6.91 -16.18 -3.83
CA SER A 49 8.01 -15.56 -4.56
C SER A 49 9.35 -16.18 -4.18
N ASN A 50 10.37 -15.96 -5.00
CA ASN A 50 11.73 -16.42 -4.73
C ASN A 50 12.42 -15.66 -3.57
N LYS A 51 11.77 -14.63 -3.02
CA LYS A 51 12.26 -13.81 -1.90
C LYS A 51 11.90 -14.39 -0.54
N ILE A 52 10.95 -15.33 -0.50
CA ILE A 52 10.54 -15.99 0.72
C ILE A 52 11.66 -16.91 1.21
N THR A 53 12.17 -16.64 2.41
CA THR A 53 13.18 -17.46 3.08
C THR A 53 12.62 -18.18 4.30
N ALA A 54 11.52 -17.67 4.86
CA ALA A 54 10.89 -18.23 6.04
C ALA A 54 9.35 -18.12 6.02
N LEU A 55 8.67 -19.01 6.75
CA LEU A 55 7.22 -19.12 6.81
C LEU A 55 6.72 -19.26 8.25
N ILE A 56 5.64 -18.55 8.58
CA ILE A 56 4.73 -18.90 9.66
C ILE A 56 3.58 -19.72 9.06
N THR A 57 3.38 -20.95 9.53
CA THR A 57 2.39 -21.87 8.94
C THR A 57 1.93 -22.94 9.93
N THR A 58 1.01 -23.81 9.52
CA THR A 58 0.58 -24.97 10.32
C THR A 58 1.64 -26.06 10.30
N ARG A 59 1.62 -26.98 11.28
CA ARG A 59 2.59 -28.09 11.35
C ARG A 59 2.63 -28.93 10.09
N GLU A 60 1.48 -29.29 9.54
CA GLU A 60 1.39 -30.13 8.34
C GLU A 60 2.14 -29.50 7.15
N ILE A 61 1.91 -28.22 6.90
CA ILE A 61 2.55 -27.49 5.80
C ILE A 61 4.04 -27.27 6.11
N GLY A 62 4.37 -26.95 7.36
CA GLY A 62 5.75 -26.74 7.81
C GLY A 62 6.63 -27.97 7.59
N GLU A 63 6.15 -29.16 7.95
CA GLU A 63 6.87 -30.42 7.75
C GLU A 63 7.17 -30.71 6.26
N LYS A 64 6.25 -30.31 5.36
CA LYS A 64 6.43 -30.46 3.90
C LYS A 64 7.44 -29.46 3.32
N LEU A 65 7.66 -28.32 3.98
CA LEU A 65 8.42 -27.19 3.43
C LEU A 65 9.75 -26.89 4.15
N LYS A 66 10.03 -27.57 5.27
CA LYS A 66 11.23 -27.36 6.11
C LYS A 66 12.56 -27.59 5.42
N ASP A 67 12.58 -28.34 4.31
CA ASP A 67 13.80 -28.58 3.54
C ASP A 67 14.18 -27.37 2.67
N LYS A 68 13.25 -26.43 2.47
CA LYS A 68 13.43 -25.24 1.62
C LYS A 68 13.42 -23.91 2.38
N TYR A 69 12.67 -23.82 3.48
CA TYR A 69 12.48 -22.57 4.22
C TYR A 69 12.74 -22.73 5.71
N GLY A 70 13.04 -21.63 6.40
CA GLY A 70 12.87 -21.55 7.84
C GLY A 70 11.38 -21.61 8.20
N ILE A 71 11.02 -22.29 9.27
CA ILE A 71 9.63 -22.58 9.62
C ILE A 71 9.33 -22.27 11.08
N ILE A 72 8.34 -21.40 11.28
CA ILE A 72 7.61 -21.21 12.54
C ILE A 72 6.24 -21.87 12.41
N ILE A 73 5.87 -22.66 13.41
CA ILE A 73 4.56 -23.30 13.55
C ILE A 73 3.64 -22.43 14.38
N SER A 74 2.42 -22.24 13.89
CA SER A 74 1.34 -21.51 14.53
C SER A 74 -0.02 -22.15 14.24
N GLU A 75 -0.89 -22.16 15.26
CA GLU A 75 -2.30 -22.56 15.13
C GLU A 75 -3.16 -21.47 14.44
N SER A 76 -2.65 -20.24 14.33
CA SER A 76 -3.34 -19.12 13.67
C SER A 76 -2.34 -18.27 12.87
N PRO A 77 -1.75 -18.81 11.78
CA PRO A 77 -0.60 -18.20 11.11
C PRO A 77 -0.83 -16.75 10.68
N ARG A 78 -2.01 -16.41 10.16
CA ARG A 78 -2.32 -15.04 9.75
C ARG A 78 -2.34 -14.06 10.92
N TYR A 79 -3.05 -14.41 11.99
CA TYR A 79 -3.15 -13.52 13.15
C TYR A 79 -1.78 -13.32 13.78
N ASP A 80 -1.05 -14.42 13.98
CA ASP A 80 0.27 -14.41 14.59
C ASP A 80 1.29 -13.62 13.77
N TYR A 81 1.22 -13.73 12.44
CA TYR A 81 2.04 -12.94 11.54
C TYR A 81 1.82 -11.42 11.71
N PHE A 82 0.56 -10.97 11.69
CA PHE A 82 0.28 -9.54 11.86
C PHE A 82 0.51 -9.06 13.29
N LYS A 83 0.35 -9.94 14.29
CA LYS A 83 0.71 -9.62 15.67
C LYS A 83 2.22 -9.43 15.81
N LEU A 84 3.00 -10.33 15.21
CA LEU A 84 4.46 -10.22 15.17
C LEU A 84 4.90 -8.96 14.43
N HIS A 85 4.25 -8.62 13.30
CA HIS A 85 4.50 -7.36 12.58
C HIS A 85 4.32 -6.13 13.49
N ASN A 86 3.25 -6.06 14.27
CA ASN A 86 3.02 -4.95 15.20
C ASN A 86 4.05 -4.89 16.34
N ILE A 87 4.56 -6.04 16.80
CA ILE A 87 5.62 -6.07 17.82
C ILE A 87 6.93 -5.56 17.21
N LEU A 88 7.26 -6.05 16.00
CA LEU A 88 8.47 -5.67 15.28
C LEU A 88 8.45 -4.22 14.80
N SER A 89 7.29 -3.60 14.57
CA SER A 89 7.21 -2.19 14.15
C SER A 89 7.88 -1.22 15.12
N SER A 90 8.08 -1.63 16.38
CA SER A 90 8.77 -0.84 17.41
C SER A 90 10.23 -1.26 17.62
N ASN A 91 10.72 -2.26 16.89
CA ASN A 91 12.09 -2.76 16.98
C ASN A 91 13.03 -1.94 16.09
N GLU A 92 14.14 -1.47 16.65
CA GLU A 92 15.16 -0.66 15.96
C GLU A 92 15.79 -1.37 14.76
N GLU A 93 15.94 -2.70 14.80
CA GLU A 93 16.49 -3.50 13.69
C GLU A 93 15.50 -3.73 12.56
N TYR A 94 14.20 -3.54 12.83
CA TYR A 94 13.14 -3.76 11.84
C TYR A 94 12.68 -2.46 11.19
N LYS A 95 12.53 -1.39 11.98
CA LYS A 95 12.02 -0.09 11.51
C LYS A 95 13.00 0.57 10.54
N ARG A 96 12.51 1.54 9.76
CA ARG A 96 13.37 2.36 8.89
C ARG A 96 14.36 3.18 9.73
N GLU A 97 15.56 3.34 9.19
CA GLU A 97 16.58 4.21 9.79
C GLU A 97 16.01 5.61 10.01
N SER A 98 16.23 6.19 11.20
CA SER A 98 15.73 7.51 11.53
C SER A 98 16.73 8.60 11.17
N PHE A 99 16.24 9.69 10.56
CA PHE A 99 17.01 10.89 10.25
C PHE A 99 16.16 12.13 10.46
N ASN A 100 16.79 13.28 10.70
CA ASN A 100 16.07 14.55 10.79
C ASN A 100 15.53 14.96 9.43
N THR A 101 14.30 15.46 9.41
CA THR A 101 13.64 15.92 8.20
C THR A 101 14.46 16.97 7.46
N THR A 102 14.57 16.79 6.14
CA THR A 102 15.33 17.68 5.25
C THR A 102 14.40 18.37 4.27
N ILE A 103 14.70 19.64 3.98
CA ILE A 103 13.90 20.49 3.10
C ILE A 103 14.85 21.18 2.12
N GLY A 104 14.59 21.02 0.83
CA GLY A 104 15.33 21.63 -0.25
C GLY A 104 15.10 23.14 -0.38
N GLU A 105 15.81 23.74 -1.32
CA GLU A 105 15.79 25.19 -1.54
C GLU A 105 14.51 25.65 -2.26
N GLY A 106 14.14 26.93 -2.07
CA GLY A 106 13.03 27.54 -2.80
C GLY A 106 11.62 27.07 -2.41
N CYS A 107 11.48 26.24 -1.37
CA CYS A 107 10.19 25.75 -0.91
C CYS A 107 9.30 26.87 -0.34
N LYS A 108 7.99 26.74 -0.59
CA LYS A 108 6.96 27.61 -0.01
C LYS A 108 6.05 26.77 0.86
N ILE A 109 6.34 26.76 2.17
CA ILE A 109 5.66 25.91 3.14
C ILE A 109 4.83 26.79 4.07
N SER A 110 3.53 26.53 4.12
CA SER A 110 2.61 27.19 5.03
C SER A 110 2.97 26.88 6.49
N LYS A 111 2.94 27.90 7.35
CA LYS A 111 3.12 27.74 8.81
C LYS A 111 1.99 26.96 9.48
N LEU A 112 0.89 26.73 8.75
CA LEU A 112 -0.27 25.96 9.21
C LEU A 112 -0.22 24.49 8.75
N SER A 113 0.86 24.06 8.09
CA SER A 113 1.12 22.65 7.81
C SER A 113 1.74 21.95 9.03
N SER A 114 1.59 20.63 9.10
CA SER A 114 2.21 19.77 10.10
C SER A 114 3.11 18.77 9.39
N ILE A 115 4.42 18.86 9.61
CA ILE A 115 5.43 18.01 8.99
C ILE A 115 6.17 17.28 10.10
N SER A 116 6.33 15.96 9.99
CA SER A 116 7.14 15.19 10.92
C SER A 116 8.57 15.72 11.00
N ASP A 117 9.12 15.84 12.21
CA ASP A 117 10.50 16.29 12.44
C ASP A 117 11.55 15.26 11.98
N THR A 118 11.12 14.01 11.79
CA THR A 118 11.97 12.91 11.34
C THR A 118 11.44 12.25 10.08
N ASN A 119 12.37 11.72 9.29
CA ASN A 119 12.12 10.82 8.18
C ASN A 119 11.27 11.40 7.05
N VAL A 120 11.25 12.73 6.90
CA VAL A 120 10.68 13.39 5.73
C VAL A 120 11.79 14.00 4.88
N VAL A 121 11.69 13.83 3.57
CA VAL A 121 12.58 14.48 2.60
C VAL A 121 11.72 15.29 1.64
N ILE A 122 11.95 16.59 1.60
CA ILE A 122 11.27 17.51 0.67
C ILE A 122 12.31 18.05 -0.29
N GLY A 123 12.08 17.88 -1.59
CA GLY A 123 12.91 18.39 -2.67
C GLY A 123 12.89 19.91 -2.79
N ASN A 124 13.36 20.42 -3.90
CA ASN A 124 13.44 21.85 -4.20
C ASN A 124 12.13 22.39 -4.79
N ASN A 125 11.85 23.66 -4.53
CA ASN A 125 10.72 24.40 -5.11
C ASN A 125 9.34 23.76 -4.82
N VAL A 126 9.22 23.00 -3.74
CA VAL A 126 7.96 22.37 -3.34
C VAL A 126 7.03 23.42 -2.71
N ILE A 127 5.74 23.35 -3.06
CA ILE A 127 4.70 24.16 -2.44
C ILE A 127 3.88 23.27 -1.52
N ILE A 128 3.75 23.67 -0.26
CA ILE A 128 2.92 23.01 0.75
C ILE A 128 1.96 24.06 1.32
N GLU A 129 0.67 23.88 1.07
CA GLU A 129 -0.37 24.78 1.54
C GLU A 129 -0.77 24.49 3.00
N GLU A 130 -1.70 25.29 3.54
CA GLU A 130 -2.20 25.16 4.90
C GLU A 130 -2.87 23.81 5.17
N PHE A 131 -2.81 23.37 6.42
CA PHE A 131 -3.48 22.16 6.92
C PHE A 131 -3.06 20.86 6.23
N VAL A 132 -1.98 20.88 5.45
CA VAL A 132 -1.31 19.67 4.97
C VAL A 132 -0.67 18.96 6.16
N VAL A 133 -0.83 17.64 6.22
CA VAL A 133 -0.15 16.77 7.19
C VAL A 133 0.79 15.82 6.46
N ILE A 134 2.08 15.87 6.79
CA ILE A 134 3.11 15.00 6.24
C ILE A 134 3.69 14.16 7.38
N ARG A 135 3.40 12.86 7.36
CA ARG A 135 3.91 11.89 8.33
C ARG A 135 5.32 11.42 7.96
N GLU A 136 5.97 10.79 8.93
CA GLU A 136 7.28 10.16 8.78
C GLU A 136 7.31 9.18 7.59
N ASN A 137 8.51 8.96 7.05
CA ASN A 137 8.78 8.11 5.88
C ASN A 137 8.15 8.63 4.58
N THR A 138 7.94 9.95 4.47
CA THR A 138 7.44 10.60 3.24
C THR A 138 8.57 11.29 2.49
N VAL A 139 8.68 11.01 1.20
CA VAL A 139 9.57 11.70 0.27
C VAL A 139 8.73 12.47 -0.74
N ILE A 140 9.07 13.73 -0.99
CA ILE A 140 8.43 14.61 -1.98
C ILE A 140 9.48 15.15 -2.93
N GLY A 141 9.33 14.86 -4.21
CA GLY A 141 10.21 15.32 -5.29
C GLY A 141 10.07 16.80 -5.61
N ASP A 142 10.95 17.26 -6.48
CA ASP A 142 11.12 18.67 -6.84
C ASP A 142 9.90 19.22 -7.59
N ASN A 143 9.61 20.51 -7.38
CA ASN A 143 8.55 21.25 -8.08
C ASN A 143 7.13 20.68 -7.88
N SER A 144 6.94 19.85 -6.86
CA SER A 144 5.65 19.29 -6.50
C SER A 144 4.79 20.27 -5.69
N ILE A 145 3.47 20.13 -5.79
CA ILE A 145 2.50 20.99 -5.11
C ILE A 145 1.55 20.12 -4.30
N ILE A 146 1.53 20.35 -2.99
CA ILE A 146 0.65 19.68 -2.04
C ILE A 146 -0.36 20.71 -1.53
N ARG A 147 -1.61 20.57 -1.99
CA ARG A 147 -2.69 21.52 -1.73
C ARG A 147 -3.30 21.35 -0.36
N ALA A 148 -4.09 22.34 0.05
CA ALA A 148 -4.59 22.42 1.41
C ALA A 148 -5.37 21.17 1.86
N GLY A 149 -5.15 20.77 3.11
CA GLY A 149 -5.83 19.64 3.74
C GLY A 149 -5.37 18.24 3.28
N VAL A 150 -4.38 18.13 2.39
CA VAL A 150 -3.83 16.83 1.99
C VAL A 150 -3.13 16.14 3.15
N ILE A 151 -3.32 14.81 3.25
CA ILE A 151 -2.62 13.96 4.23
C ILE A 151 -1.72 12.99 3.47
N LEU A 152 -0.41 13.05 3.73
CA LEU A 152 0.59 12.13 3.21
C LEU A 152 1.14 11.27 4.35
N GLY A 153 1.17 9.96 4.12
CA GLY A 153 1.72 8.96 5.05
C GLY A 153 0.79 8.62 6.21
N GLY A 154 -0.52 8.80 6.05
CA GLY A 154 -1.52 8.32 7.00
C GLY A 154 -1.48 6.79 7.14
N GLU A 155 -1.95 6.27 8.28
CA GLU A 155 -2.16 4.82 8.40
C GLU A 155 -3.44 4.40 7.67
N GLY A 156 -3.31 3.43 6.78
CA GLY A 156 -4.43 2.94 5.97
C GLY A 156 -5.36 1.99 6.74
N TYR A 157 -6.44 1.57 6.07
CA TYR A 157 -7.45 0.69 6.64
C TYR A 157 -7.00 -0.78 6.63
N GLU A 158 -6.17 -1.18 7.60
CA GLU A 158 -5.73 -2.58 7.74
C GLU A 158 -6.02 -3.12 9.15
N TYR A 159 -6.96 -4.05 9.23
CA TYR A 159 -7.46 -4.64 10.47
C TYR A 159 -7.63 -6.14 10.34
N LYS A 160 -7.27 -6.89 11.38
CA LYS A 160 -7.45 -8.35 11.44
C LYS A 160 -8.45 -8.71 12.50
N ARG A 161 -9.44 -9.52 12.12
CA ARG A 161 -10.42 -10.09 13.04
C ARG A 161 -9.97 -11.48 13.47
N THR A 162 -9.90 -11.71 14.78
CA THR A 162 -9.67 -13.02 15.40
C THR A 162 -10.49 -13.11 16.67
N ASP A 163 -11.17 -14.24 16.90
CA ASP A 163 -11.85 -14.56 18.17
C ASP A 163 -12.68 -13.41 18.80
N GLY A 164 -13.44 -12.69 17.97
CA GLY A 164 -14.27 -11.58 18.43
C GLY A 164 -13.55 -10.24 18.65
N ILE A 165 -12.23 -10.18 18.46
CA ILE A 165 -11.40 -8.98 18.56
C ILE A 165 -11.08 -8.44 17.15
N ILE A 166 -10.98 -7.11 17.03
CA ILE A 166 -10.47 -6.41 15.85
C ILE A 166 -9.15 -5.75 16.23
N MET A 167 -8.05 -6.21 15.62
CA MET A 167 -6.71 -5.69 15.85
C MET A 167 -6.29 -4.81 14.67
N ASN A 168 -5.77 -3.60 14.94
CA ASN A 168 -5.14 -2.76 13.92
C ASN A 168 -3.80 -3.36 13.47
N VAL A 169 -3.36 -3.04 12.26
CA VAL A 169 -2.02 -3.37 11.78
C VAL A 169 -1.23 -2.08 11.55
N ASN A 170 -0.05 -2.00 12.16
CA ASN A 170 0.81 -0.83 12.08
C ASN A 170 1.35 -0.67 10.66
N HIS A 171 1.46 0.56 10.15
CA HIS A 171 2.04 0.81 8.84
C HIS A 171 3.48 1.31 8.99
N CYS A 172 4.44 0.50 8.55
CA CYS A 172 5.87 0.72 8.76
C CYS A 172 6.60 1.20 7.50
N GLY A 173 5.92 1.22 6.35
CA GLY A 173 6.46 1.70 5.08
C GLY A 173 6.40 3.21 4.95
N GLY A 174 6.49 3.69 3.70
CA GLY A 174 6.51 5.11 3.40
C GLY A 174 5.60 5.53 2.26
N VAL A 175 5.74 6.81 1.89
CA VAL A 175 5.13 7.43 0.72
C VAL A 175 6.22 8.10 -0.11
N ILE A 176 6.16 7.92 -1.42
CA ILE A 176 7.04 8.62 -2.38
C ILE A 176 6.14 9.39 -3.34
N ILE A 177 6.26 10.71 -3.31
CA ILE A 177 5.70 11.62 -4.30
C ILE A 177 6.84 12.03 -5.22
N GLY A 178 6.72 11.76 -6.52
CA GLY A 178 7.72 12.11 -7.52
C GLY A 178 7.83 13.61 -7.79
N ASP A 179 8.61 13.96 -8.80
CA ASP A 179 8.81 15.35 -9.23
C ASP A 179 7.60 15.84 -10.03
N ASN A 180 7.31 17.15 -9.93
CA ASN A 180 6.23 17.81 -10.66
C ASN A 180 4.84 17.20 -10.41
N VAL A 181 4.64 16.55 -9.27
CA VAL A 181 3.34 15.99 -8.88
C VAL A 181 2.48 17.08 -8.26
N GLU A 182 1.18 17.05 -8.53
CA GLU A 182 0.22 17.87 -7.79
C GLU A 182 -0.82 16.97 -7.14
N VAL A 183 -1.00 17.15 -5.82
CA VAL A 183 -2.04 16.50 -5.04
C VAL A 183 -3.00 17.59 -4.58
N GLN A 184 -4.21 17.57 -5.12
CA GLN A 184 -5.25 18.57 -4.86
C GLN A 184 -6.00 18.32 -3.55
N TYR A 185 -6.95 19.20 -3.24
CA TYR A 185 -7.45 19.46 -1.90
C TYR A 185 -8.06 18.23 -1.22
N ASN A 186 -7.74 18.07 0.07
CA ASN A 186 -8.29 17.02 0.95
C ASN A 186 -8.10 15.57 0.45
N SER A 187 -7.14 15.33 -0.43
CA SER A 187 -6.75 13.98 -0.84
C SER A 187 -5.90 13.30 0.23
N CYS A 188 -5.98 11.96 0.31
CA CYS A 188 -5.27 11.17 1.32
C CYS A 188 -4.43 10.08 0.63
N ILE A 189 -3.16 9.98 1.02
CA ILE A 189 -2.21 8.99 0.50
C ILE A 189 -1.61 8.25 1.69
N ASP A 190 -2.04 7.00 1.87
CA ASP A 190 -1.64 6.19 3.02
C ASP A 190 -0.23 5.62 2.81
N LYS A 191 0.59 5.51 3.87
CA LYS A 191 1.90 4.85 3.78
C LYS A 191 1.76 3.34 3.59
N ALA A 192 2.75 2.71 2.98
CA ALA A 192 2.75 1.25 2.83
C ALA A 192 2.89 0.52 4.17
N LEU A 193 2.54 -0.77 4.16
CA LEU A 193 2.52 -1.58 5.38
C LEU A 193 3.94 -1.98 5.85
N TYR A 194 4.80 -2.39 4.91
CA TYR A 194 6.10 -2.98 5.21
C TYR A 194 7.24 -1.99 5.04
N THR A 195 8.31 -2.16 5.81
CA THR A 195 9.44 -1.22 5.88
C THR A 195 10.18 -1.07 4.55
N TRP A 196 10.20 -2.11 3.71
CA TRP A 196 10.78 -2.07 2.36
C TRP A 196 9.86 -1.45 1.29
N ASP A 197 8.58 -1.22 1.60
CA ASP A 197 7.58 -0.83 0.62
C ASP A 197 7.17 0.65 0.75
N ASN A 198 6.68 1.24 -0.34
CA ASN A 198 6.20 2.62 -0.37
C ASN A 198 4.91 2.73 -1.17
N THR A 199 3.97 3.59 -0.76
CA THR A 199 2.94 4.07 -1.70
C THR A 199 3.59 5.09 -2.62
N ILE A 200 3.38 4.99 -3.94
CA ILE A 200 4.14 5.78 -4.92
C ILE A 200 3.20 6.54 -5.83
N ILE A 201 3.46 7.83 -6.01
CA ILE A 201 2.89 8.66 -7.08
C ILE A 201 4.03 9.09 -8.01
N GLY A 202 4.03 8.57 -9.23
CA GLY A 202 5.07 8.83 -10.22
C GLY A 202 5.11 10.27 -10.73
N ASN A 203 6.25 10.63 -11.31
CA ASN A 203 6.54 11.97 -11.80
C ASN A 203 5.43 12.52 -12.72
N TYR A 204 5.19 13.83 -12.64
CA TYR A 204 4.22 14.57 -13.46
C TYR A 204 2.75 14.15 -13.29
N SER A 205 2.43 13.22 -12.39
CA SER A 205 1.05 12.80 -12.14
C SER A 205 0.25 13.88 -11.40
N LYS A 206 -1.05 13.95 -11.67
CA LYS A 206 -1.98 14.92 -11.08
C LYS A 206 -3.14 14.20 -10.43
N LEU A 207 -3.33 14.43 -9.14
CA LEU A 207 -4.43 13.90 -8.35
C LEU A 207 -5.35 15.07 -7.99
N ASP A 208 -6.60 14.96 -8.40
CA ASP A 208 -7.65 15.95 -8.16
C ASP A 208 -8.22 15.81 -6.72
N ASP A 209 -9.22 16.62 -6.39
CA ASP A 209 -9.78 16.72 -5.04
C ASP A 209 -10.34 15.40 -4.52
N LEU A 210 -10.19 15.18 -3.21
CA LEU A 210 -10.79 14.04 -2.49
C LEU A 210 -10.41 12.67 -3.09
N VAL A 211 -9.23 12.57 -3.71
CA VAL A 211 -8.67 11.29 -4.15
C VAL A 211 -8.15 10.53 -2.93
N HIS A 212 -8.42 9.23 -2.87
CA HIS A 212 -7.89 8.35 -1.82
C HIS A 212 -7.02 7.26 -2.43
N ILE A 213 -5.76 7.23 -2.01
CA ILE A 213 -4.75 6.26 -2.39
C ILE A 213 -4.43 5.41 -1.15
N GLU A 214 -4.88 4.16 -1.14
CA GLU A 214 -4.60 3.24 -0.02
C GLU A 214 -3.15 2.74 -0.01
N HIS A 215 -2.79 2.04 1.08
CA HIS A 215 -1.44 1.58 1.36
C HIS A 215 -0.83 0.70 0.25
N GLY A 216 0.40 1.02 -0.15
CA GLY A 216 1.18 0.26 -1.13
C GLY A 216 0.71 0.42 -2.57
N VAL A 217 -0.21 1.35 -2.87
CA VAL A 217 -0.60 1.65 -4.25
C VAL A 217 0.58 2.25 -5.01
N LYS A 218 0.72 1.90 -6.29
CA LYS A 218 1.75 2.41 -7.20
C LYS A 218 1.08 3.07 -8.39
N VAL A 219 1.12 4.39 -8.44
CA VAL A 219 0.70 5.18 -9.60
C VAL A 219 1.93 5.52 -10.44
N GLY A 220 1.90 5.16 -11.72
CA GLY A 220 2.94 5.49 -12.68
C GLY A 220 3.08 6.98 -12.95
N GLU A 221 3.85 7.32 -13.98
CA GLU A 221 4.12 8.70 -14.36
C GLU A 221 3.01 9.28 -15.24
N ARG A 222 2.86 10.61 -15.24
CA ARG A 222 1.94 11.37 -16.11
C ARG A 222 0.50 10.83 -16.05
N CYS A 223 0.11 10.27 -14.91
CA CYS A 223 -1.25 9.83 -14.68
C CYS A 223 -2.12 11.01 -14.28
N LEU A 224 -3.34 11.00 -14.76
CA LEU A 224 -4.34 12.01 -14.43
C LEU A 224 -5.48 11.30 -13.67
N ILE A 225 -5.65 11.66 -12.41
CA ILE A 225 -6.58 11.00 -11.49
C ILE A 225 -7.62 12.03 -11.05
N ALA A 226 -8.84 11.88 -11.54
CA ALA A 226 -9.93 12.81 -11.31
C ALA A 226 -10.55 12.65 -9.91
N SER A 227 -11.27 13.68 -9.47
CA SER A 227 -11.74 13.81 -8.09
C SER A 227 -12.60 12.64 -7.64
N ARG A 228 -12.52 12.36 -6.34
CA ARG A 228 -13.24 11.28 -5.65
C ARG A 228 -12.92 9.88 -6.18
N SER A 229 -11.84 9.70 -6.92
CA SER A 229 -11.36 8.37 -7.29
C SER A 229 -10.71 7.69 -6.09
N THR A 230 -10.92 6.37 -5.97
CA THR A 230 -10.39 5.58 -4.85
C THR A 230 -9.63 4.38 -5.37
N PHE A 231 -8.41 4.19 -4.85
CA PHE A 231 -7.55 3.07 -5.19
C PHE A 231 -7.39 2.16 -3.99
N GLY A 232 -7.85 0.93 -4.16
CA GLY A 232 -7.64 -0.14 -3.20
C GLY A 232 -6.16 -0.50 -3.02
N GLY A 233 -5.79 -0.88 -1.80
CA GLY A 233 -4.40 -1.12 -1.40
C GLY A 233 -3.66 -2.11 -2.30
N ARG A 234 -2.37 -1.85 -2.51
CA ARG A 234 -1.44 -2.64 -3.35
C ARG A 234 -1.79 -2.68 -4.84
N THR A 235 -2.71 -1.85 -5.30
CA THR A 235 -3.00 -1.71 -6.73
C THR A 235 -1.85 -1.00 -7.44
N VAL A 236 -1.54 -1.45 -8.65
CA VAL A 236 -0.56 -0.83 -9.54
C VAL A 236 -1.30 -0.29 -10.76
N ILE A 237 -1.05 0.96 -11.12
CA ILE A 237 -1.51 1.56 -12.38
C ILE A 237 -0.31 2.10 -13.16
N GLY A 238 -0.18 1.68 -14.41
CA GLY A 238 0.89 2.09 -15.31
C GLY A 238 0.78 3.55 -15.76
N SER A 239 1.85 4.04 -16.37
CA SER A 239 2.01 5.44 -16.78
C SER A 239 1.02 5.86 -17.87
N ASP A 240 0.83 7.18 -18.01
CA ASP A 240 0.00 7.81 -19.04
C ASP A 240 -1.49 7.40 -18.96
N SER A 241 -1.96 7.02 -17.77
CA SER A 241 -3.32 6.55 -17.54
C SER A 241 -4.27 7.66 -17.07
N TRP A 242 -5.55 7.50 -17.38
CA TRP A 242 -6.64 8.38 -16.93
C TRP A 242 -7.63 7.61 -16.07
N VAL A 243 -7.95 8.16 -14.90
CA VAL A 243 -8.98 7.65 -14.00
C VAL A 243 -10.03 8.72 -13.77
N GLY A 244 -11.24 8.48 -14.27
CA GLY A 244 -12.34 9.43 -14.28
C GLY A 244 -13.03 9.57 -12.93
N LEU A 245 -13.82 10.65 -12.81
CA LEU A 245 -14.49 11.09 -11.59
C LEU A 245 -15.22 9.96 -10.87
N GLY A 246 -14.97 9.79 -9.57
CA GLY A 246 -15.67 8.81 -8.74
C GLY A 246 -15.44 7.35 -9.12
N ALA A 247 -14.38 7.03 -9.88
CA ALA A 247 -14.02 5.66 -10.15
C ALA A 247 -13.47 4.96 -8.90
N VAL A 248 -13.84 3.70 -8.70
CA VAL A 248 -13.41 2.88 -7.57
C VAL A 248 -12.66 1.66 -8.10
N ILE A 249 -11.42 1.49 -7.65
CA ILE A 249 -10.54 0.41 -8.06
C ILE A 249 -10.33 -0.54 -6.88
N SER A 250 -10.60 -1.83 -7.08
CA SER A 250 -10.43 -2.86 -6.04
C SER A 250 -8.95 -3.07 -5.67
N ASN A 251 -8.70 -3.68 -4.51
CA ASN A 251 -7.37 -3.98 -3.98
C ASN A 251 -6.58 -4.95 -4.87
N GLY A 252 -5.26 -4.74 -4.94
CA GLY A 252 -4.30 -5.67 -5.53
C GLY A 252 -4.45 -5.87 -7.04
N LEU A 253 -5.06 -4.92 -7.75
CA LEU A 253 -5.18 -5.00 -9.19
C LEU A 253 -3.92 -4.47 -9.90
N VAL A 254 -3.69 -4.99 -11.10
CA VAL A 254 -2.68 -4.47 -12.02
C VAL A 254 -3.40 -3.86 -13.23
N LEU A 255 -3.29 -2.55 -13.37
CA LEU A 255 -3.76 -1.77 -14.49
C LEU A 255 -2.54 -1.37 -15.31
N GLY A 256 -2.52 -1.74 -16.59
CA GLY A 256 -1.41 -1.44 -17.50
C GLY A 256 -1.19 0.05 -17.76
N ASN A 257 -0.31 0.36 -18.70
CA ASN A 257 -0.06 1.72 -19.17
C ASN A 257 -1.19 2.21 -20.06
N LYS A 258 -1.41 3.53 -20.11
CA LYS A 258 -2.40 4.17 -21.02
C LYS A 258 -3.82 3.66 -20.82
N VAL A 259 -4.16 3.20 -19.61
CA VAL A 259 -5.51 2.74 -19.28
C VAL A 259 -6.44 3.94 -19.16
N SER A 260 -7.69 3.76 -19.58
CA SER A 260 -8.74 4.77 -19.44
C SER A 260 -9.92 4.20 -18.65
N VAL A 261 -10.04 4.61 -17.40
CA VAL A 261 -11.17 4.27 -16.54
C VAL A 261 -12.16 5.43 -16.61
N SER A 262 -13.35 5.18 -17.16
CA SER A 262 -14.37 6.25 -17.29
C SER A 262 -14.99 6.60 -15.93
N LEU A 263 -15.67 7.75 -15.85
CA LEU A 263 -16.36 8.19 -14.63
C LEU A 263 -17.26 7.11 -14.02
N GLY A 264 -17.30 7.03 -12.70
CA GLY A 264 -18.15 6.13 -11.93
C GLY A 264 -17.91 4.63 -12.16
N SER A 265 -16.77 4.24 -12.76
CA SER A 265 -16.45 2.83 -12.99
C SER A 265 -16.09 2.11 -11.69
N VAL A 266 -16.53 0.86 -11.56
CA VAL A 266 -16.10 -0.06 -10.48
C VAL A 266 -15.20 -1.13 -11.09
N VAL A 267 -13.88 -1.00 -10.92
CA VAL A 267 -12.88 -1.87 -11.53
C VAL A 267 -12.55 -3.01 -10.57
N THR A 268 -12.86 -4.25 -10.98
CA THR A 268 -12.72 -5.46 -10.15
C THR A 268 -11.73 -6.49 -10.71
N LYS A 269 -11.12 -6.20 -11.87
CA LYS A 269 -10.19 -7.08 -12.56
C LYS A 269 -9.03 -6.28 -13.15
N ASN A 270 -7.90 -6.96 -13.36
CA ASN A 270 -6.73 -6.38 -14.02
C ASN A 270 -7.08 -5.87 -15.42
N LEU A 271 -6.40 -4.80 -15.83
CA LEU A 271 -6.55 -4.18 -17.15
C LEU A 271 -5.21 -4.22 -17.89
N LYS A 272 -5.25 -4.51 -19.18
CA LYS A 272 -4.06 -4.51 -20.06
C LYS A 272 -3.71 -3.09 -20.49
N ASP A 273 -2.52 -2.94 -21.05
CA ASP A 273 -2.09 -1.68 -21.66
C ASP A 273 -3.10 -1.18 -22.70
N GLY A 274 -3.43 0.11 -22.64
CA GLY A 274 -4.37 0.78 -23.54
C GLY A 274 -5.84 0.42 -23.32
N GLU A 275 -6.17 -0.42 -22.34
CA GLU A 275 -7.54 -0.87 -22.12
C GLU A 275 -8.41 0.27 -21.59
N LYS A 276 -9.66 0.31 -22.08
CA LYS A 276 -10.67 1.29 -21.68
C LYS A 276 -11.87 0.59 -21.07
N VAL A 277 -12.27 1.03 -19.89
CA VAL A 277 -13.45 0.51 -19.18
C VAL A 277 -14.41 1.64 -18.82
N SER A 278 -15.68 1.30 -18.66
CA SER A 278 -16.74 2.25 -18.31
C SER A 278 -17.67 1.72 -17.23
N GLY A 279 -18.12 2.61 -16.37
CA GLY A 279 -19.17 2.35 -15.38
C GLY A 279 -20.57 2.46 -15.95
N ASN A 280 -21.54 2.67 -15.05
CA ASN A 280 -22.94 2.82 -15.42
C ASN A 280 -23.21 4.23 -15.96
N PHE A 281 -23.69 4.32 -17.20
CA PHE A 281 -24.15 5.57 -17.77
C PHE A 281 -25.50 5.98 -17.17
N ALA A 282 -25.69 7.28 -16.97
CA ALA A 282 -27.04 7.82 -16.82
C ALA A 282 -27.80 7.54 -18.12
N ILE A 283 -28.85 6.75 -18.02
CA ILE A 283 -29.76 6.47 -19.12
C ILE A 283 -31.17 6.87 -18.73
N ASP A 284 -32.02 7.06 -19.73
CA ASP A 284 -33.45 7.30 -19.53
C ASP A 284 -34.07 6.25 -18.58
N HIS A 285 -34.88 6.73 -17.64
CA HIS A 285 -35.40 5.90 -16.55
C HIS A 285 -36.24 4.72 -17.07
N ASP A 286 -37.12 4.98 -18.03
CA ASP A 286 -37.98 3.93 -18.59
C ASP A 286 -37.15 2.90 -19.35
N LYS A 287 -36.12 3.34 -20.08
CA LYS A 287 -35.16 2.41 -20.70
C LYS A 287 -34.45 1.53 -19.67
N TYR A 288 -33.99 2.10 -18.55
CA TYR A 288 -33.35 1.33 -17.49
C TYR A 288 -34.30 0.31 -16.86
N ILE A 289 -35.49 0.72 -16.45
CA ILE A 289 -36.48 -0.17 -15.86
C ILE A 289 -36.86 -1.29 -16.83
N ASN A 290 -37.04 -0.98 -18.11
CA ASN A 290 -37.33 -1.99 -19.12
C ASN A 290 -36.16 -2.96 -19.35
N PHE A 291 -34.91 -2.51 -19.23
CA PHE A 291 -33.75 -3.40 -19.24
C PHE A 291 -33.72 -4.30 -18.00
N ILE A 292 -33.90 -3.75 -16.80
CA ILE A 292 -33.92 -4.52 -15.54
C ILE A 292 -35.00 -5.60 -15.57
N LYS A 293 -36.20 -5.27 -16.05
CA LYS A 293 -37.30 -6.26 -16.20
C LYS A 293 -36.95 -7.43 -17.13
N LYS A 294 -35.98 -7.29 -18.05
CA LYS A 294 -35.58 -8.36 -18.99
C LYS A 294 -34.52 -9.30 -18.41
N ILE A 295 -33.79 -8.86 -17.39
CA ILE A 295 -32.73 -9.64 -16.73
C ILE A 295 -33.16 -10.15 -15.34
N ARG A 296 -34.40 -9.87 -14.96
CA ARG A 296 -35.07 -10.40 -13.78
C ARG A 296 -35.96 -11.56 -14.18
#